data_AF-A0A0G1DR97-F1
#
_entry.id   AF-A0A0G1DR97-F1
#
_cell.length_a   1.000
_cell.length_b   1.000
_cell.length_c   1.000
_cell.angle_alpha   90.00
_cell.angle_beta   90.00
_cell.angle_gamma   90.00
#
_symmetry.space_group_name_H-M   'P 1'
#
loop_
_entity.id
_entity.type
_entity.pdbx_description
1 polymer ?
#
loop_
_entity_poly.entity_id
_entity_poly.type
_entity_poly.pdbx_seq_one_letter_code
_entity_poly.pdbx_strand_id
1 'polypeptide(L)'
;MTYSNIAIKDLINRDSDQDGILDWEEGLWGTDPAKKETTPGIPDSVTISKLKAERANSAETLASAEGYSEAKEENLTETDKFSRELFSTVAALSQSGVMDEVTVEKISSSLAEHLQNTTPSKEFTLLDIKVTNDESFQAVKNYNYALRDIYTKYQPNESIADILQEFAPDQNTVNADALAKLDPIIERSRKIIIEIAKTPVPQSLSSMHLGLLNALERLTENLNDIKLYNVDAIVALGAITQYGPNTVALRTAANNLTNAIKQKWQN
;
A
#
# COMPACT_ATOMS: atom_id res chain seq x y z
N MET A 1 -25.00 30.36 -8.78
CA MET A 1 -25.08 29.53 -7.57
C MET A 1 -23.78 28.76 -7.49
N THR A 2 -22.86 29.24 -6.66
CA THR A 2 -21.51 28.69 -6.48
C THR A 2 -21.62 27.43 -5.63
N TYR A 3 -21.45 26.25 -6.25
CA TYR A 3 -21.32 25.00 -5.53
C TYR A 3 -19.94 24.99 -4.87
N SER A 4 -19.91 25.02 -3.54
CA SER A 4 -18.67 24.94 -2.77
C SER A 4 -18.00 23.58 -3.03
N ASN A 5 -16.80 23.63 -3.61
CA ASN A 5 -15.83 22.53 -3.57
C ASN A 5 -15.35 22.39 -2.13
N ILE A 6 -16.09 21.67 -1.29
CA ILE A 6 -15.59 21.24 0.01
C ILE A 6 -14.69 20.04 -0.25
N ALA A 7 -13.41 20.12 0.14
CA ALA A 7 -12.49 19.00 -0.01
C ALA A 7 -12.87 17.89 0.98
N ILE A 8 -12.63 16.62 0.61
CA ILE A 8 -12.94 15.46 1.47
C ILE A 8 -12.27 15.59 2.84
N LYS A 9 -11.03 16.11 2.87
CA LYS A 9 -10.32 16.42 4.12
C LYS A 9 -11.07 17.41 5.02
N ASP A 10 -11.77 18.38 4.44
CA ASP A 10 -12.54 19.37 5.19
C ASP A 10 -13.85 18.79 5.73
N LEU A 11 -14.36 17.72 5.11
CA LEU A 11 -15.52 16.96 5.61
C LEU A 11 -15.14 15.98 6.73
N ILE A 12 -14.01 15.30 6.60
CA ILE A 12 -13.54 14.32 7.60
C ILE A 12 -13.15 15.00 8.92
N ASN A 13 -12.57 16.21 8.85
CA ASN A 13 -12.13 16.95 10.04
C ASN A 13 -13.15 17.99 10.54
N ARG A 14 -14.39 17.93 10.05
CA ARG A 14 -15.42 18.87 10.45
C ARG A 14 -15.99 18.49 11.80
N ASP A 15 -16.05 19.47 12.69
CA ASP A 15 -16.71 19.44 14.00
C ASP A 15 -17.49 20.76 14.11
N SER A 16 -18.78 20.72 13.77
CA SER A 16 -19.65 21.86 13.54
C SER A 16 -20.09 22.52 14.84
N ASP A 17 -20.19 21.77 15.93
CA ASP A 17 -20.60 22.28 17.23
C ASP A 17 -19.43 22.47 18.21
N GLN A 18 -18.24 21.97 17.87
CA GLN A 18 -17.01 22.04 18.66
C GLN A 18 -17.11 21.32 20.00
N ASP A 19 -17.77 20.16 20.02
CA ASP A 19 -17.81 19.28 21.19
C ASP A 19 -16.64 18.26 21.23
N GLY A 20 -15.84 18.20 20.16
CA GLY A 20 -14.70 17.30 20.02
C GLY A 20 -15.03 15.97 19.33
N ILE A 21 -16.27 15.80 18.87
CA ILE A 21 -16.73 14.68 18.05
C ILE A 21 -16.88 15.20 16.62
N LEU A 22 -16.42 14.43 15.65
CA LEU A 22 -16.49 14.86 14.25
C LEU A 22 -17.92 14.67 13.72
N ASP A 23 -18.38 15.56 12.83
CA ASP A 23 -19.75 15.55 12.30
C ASP A 23 -20.15 14.18 11.71
N TRP A 24 -19.20 13.52 11.06
CA TRP A 24 -19.42 12.20 10.48
C TRP A 24 -19.62 11.12 11.55
N GLU A 25 -18.95 11.24 12.68
CA GLU A 25 -19.05 10.31 13.80
C GLU A 25 -20.41 10.48 14.49
N GLU A 26 -20.85 11.72 14.65
CA GLU A 26 -22.19 12.01 15.17
C GLU A 26 -23.29 11.46 14.25
N GLY A 27 -23.13 11.64 12.94
CA GLY A 27 -24.01 11.02 11.96
C GLY A 27 -24.03 9.51 11.97
N LEU A 28 -22.88 8.88 12.23
CA LEU A 28 -22.78 7.43 12.38
C LEU A 28 -23.59 6.93 13.59
N TRP A 29 -23.58 7.69 14.69
CA TRP A 29 -24.24 7.29 15.94
C TRP A 29 -25.64 7.89 16.12
N GLY A 30 -26.11 8.67 15.14
CA GLY A 30 -27.45 9.26 15.14
C GLY A 30 -27.60 10.48 16.04
N THR A 31 -26.50 11.16 16.38
CA THR A 31 -26.48 12.48 17.00
C THR A 31 -26.46 13.59 15.93
N ASP A 32 -26.80 14.81 16.33
CA ASP A 32 -27.00 16.00 15.51
C ASP A 32 -25.73 16.88 15.53
N PRO A 33 -24.97 16.95 14.43
CA PRO A 33 -23.68 17.63 14.41
C PRO A 33 -23.69 19.12 14.69
N ALA A 34 -24.87 19.73 14.73
CA ALA A 34 -25.02 21.13 15.08
C ALA A 34 -25.22 21.34 16.59
N LYS A 35 -25.20 20.29 17.42
CA LYS A 35 -25.56 20.34 18.84
C LYS A 35 -24.73 19.40 19.70
N LYS A 36 -24.06 19.99 20.69
CA LYS A 36 -23.29 19.23 21.72
C LYS A 36 -24.13 18.22 22.52
N GLU A 37 -25.44 18.46 22.51
CA GLU A 37 -26.46 17.66 23.16
C GLU A 37 -27.63 17.50 22.19
N THR A 38 -27.63 16.43 21.39
CA THR A 38 -28.78 16.04 20.57
C THR A 38 -30.00 15.82 21.43
N THR A 39 -29.79 15.16 22.59
CA THR A 39 -30.80 15.02 23.63
C THR A 39 -30.50 16.01 24.76
N PRO A 40 -31.38 16.98 25.04
CA PRO A 40 -31.13 17.99 26.06
C PRO A 40 -30.78 17.38 27.42
N GLY A 41 -29.65 17.80 27.99
CA GLY A 41 -29.13 17.33 29.27
C GLY A 41 -28.26 16.07 29.19
N ILE A 42 -27.96 15.56 28.00
CA ILE A 42 -27.05 14.43 27.78
C ILE A 42 -26.05 14.82 26.69
N PRO A 43 -24.75 14.99 27.02
CA PRO A 43 -23.71 15.21 26.02
C PRO A 43 -23.63 14.06 25.03
N ASP A 44 -23.42 14.38 23.76
CA ASP A 44 -23.41 13.36 22.71
C ASP A 44 -22.24 12.38 22.84
N SER A 45 -21.12 12.84 23.40
CA SER A 45 -20.00 11.97 23.83
C SER A 45 -20.43 10.82 24.76
N VAL A 46 -21.39 11.06 25.66
CA VAL A 46 -21.93 10.04 26.58
C VAL A 46 -22.84 9.08 25.83
N THR A 47 -23.71 9.60 24.97
CA THR A 47 -24.61 8.80 24.12
C THR A 47 -23.82 7.86 23.21
N ILE A 48 -22.81 8.40 22.51
CA ILE A 48 -21.94 7.65 21.60
C ILE A 48 -21.12 6.61 22.36
N SER A 49 -20.55 6.96 23.50
CA SER A 49 -19.80 6.00 24.34
C SER A 49 -20.67 4.82 24.78
N LYS A 50 -21.94 5.08 25.13
CA LYS A 50 -22.90 4.04 25.50
C LYS A 50 -23.25 3.15 24.31
N LEU A 51 -23.52 3.72 23.14
CA LEU A 51 -23.80 2.97 21.92
C LEU A 51 -22.60 2.13 21.47
N LYS A 52 -21.37 2.67 21.59
CA LYS A 52 -20.13 1.92 21.37
C LYS A 52 -20.00 0.73 22.33
N ALA A 53 -20.29 0.92 23.61
CA ALA A 53 -20.26 -0.15 24.60
C ALA A 53 -21.36 -1.20 24.36
N GLU A 54 -22.57 -0.81 24.00
CA GLU A 54 -23.66 -1.73 23.65
C GLU A 54 -23.33 -2.53 22.36
N ARG A 55 -22.68 -1.89 21.39
CA ARG A 55 -22.21 -2.55 20.16
C ARG A 55 -21.02 -3.49 20.44
N ALA A 56 -20.12 -3.11 21.32
CA ALA A 56 -19.05 -3.98 21.82
C ALA A 56 -19.62 -5.18 22.57
N ASN A 57 -20.61 -4.98 23.44
CA ASN A 57 -21.30 -6.04 24.20
C ASN A 57 -22.10 -7.01 23.30
N SER A 58 -22.59 -6.54 22.14
CA SER A 58 -23.23 -7.39 21.12
C SER A 58 -22.23 -8.09 20.20
N ALA A 59 -20.99 -7.59 20.10
CA ALA A 59 -19.85 -8.33 19.56
C ALA A 59 -19.25 -9.31 20.59
N GLU A 60 -19.51 -9.10 21.89
CA GLU A 60 -19.08 -9.92 23.03
C GLU A 60 -19.90 -11.21 23.23
N THR A 61 -20.28 -11.86 22.12
CA THR A 61 -20.23 -13.34 22.06
C THR A 61 -18.80 -13.83 21.74
N LEU A 62 -17.83 -12.92 21.55
CA LEU A 62 -16.41 -13.24 21.58
C LEU A 62 -15.64 -12.21 22.44
N ALA A 63 -15.15 -12.70 23.57
CA ALA A 63 -14.13 -12.13 24.47
C ALA A 63 -14.54 -10.96 25.40
N SER A 64 -14.90 -11.34 26.63
CA SER A 64 -15.12 -10.48 27.79
C SER A 64 -13.84 -9.77 28.27
N ALA A 65 -13.98 -8.47 28.49
CA ALA A 65 -13.48 -7.64 29.60
C ALA A 65 -11.99 -7.70 30.04
N GLU A 66 -11.28 -6.57 29.91
CA GLU A 66 -10.86 -5.70 31.04
C GLU A 66 -9.91 -4.58 30.55
N GLY A 67 -10.18 -3.33 30.96
CA GLY A 67 -9.17 -2.27 31.03
C GLY A 67 -9.37 -1.08 30.10
N TYR A 68 -10.10 -0.07 30.57
CA TYR A 68 -9.93 1.32 30.11
C TYR A 68 -8.49 1.77 30.43
N SER A 69 -7.72 2.07 29.40
CA SER A 69 -6.55 2.93 29.46
C SER A 69 -6.45 3.68 28.12
N GLU A 70 -5.93 4.91 28.16
CA GLU A 70 -5.62 5.83 27.06
C GLU A 70 -5.54 5.17 25.68
N ALA A 71 -6.12 5.84 24.68
CA ALA A 71 -6.08 5.48 23.26
C ALA A 71 -4.72 4.90 22.88
N LYS A 72 -4.60 3.56 23.01
CA LYS A 72 -3.56 2.81 22.32
C LYS A 72 -3.84 3.13 20.87
N GLU A 73 -2.84 3.68 20.21
CA GLU A 73 -2.76 3.72 18.76
C GLU A 73 -3.14 2.31 18.28
N GLU A 74 -4.40 2.12 17.88
CA GLU A 74 -4.83 0.84 17.34
C GLU A 74 -3.93 0.63 16.13
N ASN A 75 -3.23 -0.50 16.08
CA ASN A 75 -2.50 -0.91 14.89
C ASN A 75 -3.53 -1.31 13.82
N LEU A 76 -4.22 -0.31 13.26
CA LEU A 76 -5.23 -0.46 12.23
C LEU A 76 -4.56 -0.86 10.93
N THR A 77 -5.15 -1.84 10.24
CA THR A 77 -4.80 -2.18 8.86
C THR A 77 -5.20 -1.03 7.92
N GLU A 78 -4.67 -0.97 6.70
CA GLU A 78 -5.13 0.02 5.72
C GLU A 78 -6.60 -0.25 5.33
N THR A 79 -7.02 -1.51 5.34
CA THR A 79 -8.44 -1.88 5.19
C THR A 79 -9.31 -1.26 6.28
N ASP A 80 -8.86 -1.27 7.54
CA ASP A 80 -9.59 -0.64 8.65
C ASP A 80 -9.65 0.89 8.47
N LYS A 81 -8.52 1.51 8.12
CA LYS A 81 -8.44 2.96 7.88
C LYS A 81 -9.35 3.38 6.73
N PHE A 82 -9.26 2.69 5.60
CA PHE A 82 -10.10 2.95 4.43
C PHE A 82 -11.58 2.73 4.74
N SER A 83 -11.93 1.65 5.45
CA SER A 83 -13.32 1.40 5.84
C SER A 83 -13.86 2.52 6.72
N ARG A 84 -13.07 2.97 7.72
CA ARG A 84 -13.45 4.11 8.57
C ARG A 84 -13.65 5.38 7.74
N GLU A 85 -12.73 5.71 6.83
CA GLU A 85 -12.84 6.87 5.95
C GLU A 85 -14.07 6.79 5.03
N LEU A 86 -14.32 5.63 4.43
CA LEU A 86 -15.46 5.38 3.56
C LEU A 86 -16.77 5.56 4.32
N PHE A 87 -16.91 4.91 5.48
CA PHE A 87 -18.13 5.02 6.30
C PHE A 87 -18.35 6.45 6.78
N SER A 88 -17.29 7.13 7.21
CA SER A 88 -17.33 8.54 7.61
C SER A 88 -17.86 9.42 6.47
N THR A 89 -17.33 9.21 5.27
CA THR A 89 -17.72 9.95 4.06
C THR A 89 -19.18 9.69 3.71
N VAL A 90 -19.63 8.43 3.71
CA VAL A 90 -21.03 8.08 3.41
C VAL A 90 -21.99 8.65 4.46
N ALA A 91 -21.62 8.63 5.74
CA ALA A 91 -22.45 9.18 6.83
C ALA A 91 -22.63 10.69 6.68
N ALA A 92 -21.54 11.44 6.49
CA ALA A 92 -21.57 12.89 6.30
C ALA A 92 -22.41 13.30 5.07
N LEU A 93 -22.28 12.55 3.96
CA LEU A 93 -23.02 12.83 2.73
C LEU A 93 -24.51 12.48 2.85
N SER A 94 -24.84 11.38 3.55
CA SER A 94 -26.23 11.00 3.84
C SER A 94 -26.97 12.05 4.67
N GLN A 95 -26.30 12.67 5.65
CA GLN A 95 -26.87 13.76 6.45
C GLN A 95 -27.12 15.04 5.64
N SER A 96 -26.28 15.31 4.64
CA SER A 96 -26.46 16.47 3.76
C SER A 96 -27.62 16.34 2.77
N GLY A 97 -28.24 15.16 2.68
CA GLY A 97 -29.31 14.85 1.72
C GLY A 97 -28.84 14.72 0.27
N VAL A 98 -27.52 14.70 0.03
CA VAL A 98 -26.88 14.62 -1.29
C VAL A 98 -26.24 13.25 -1.45
N MET A 99 -27.05 12.21 -1.61
CA MET A 99 -26.59 10.92 -2.13
C MET A 99 -26.92 10.87 -3.62
N ASP A 100 -26.17 11.62 -4.42
CA ASP A 100 -26.30 11.66 -5.87
C ASP A 100 -25.23 10.80 -6.56
N GLU A 101 -25.37 10.60 -7.86
CA GLU A 101 -24.43 9.81 -8.68
C GLU A 101 -22.98 10.34 -8.59
N VAL A 102 -22.82 11.65 -8.38
CA VAL A 102 -21.53 12.33 -8.18
C VAL A 102 -20.82 11.86 -6.90
N THR A 103 -21.58 11.50 -5.86
CA THR A 103 -21.05 10.98 -4.60
C THR A 103 -20.42 9.60 -4.77
N VAL A 104 -21.06 8.72 -5.55
CA VAL A 104 -20.53 7.39 -5.87
C VAL A 104 -19.24 7.49 -6.70
N GLU A 105 -19.17 8.43 -7.63
CA GLU A 105 -17.98 8.69 -8.44
C GLU A 105 -16.79 9.18 -7.61
N LYS A 106 -17.02 10.07 -6.63
CA LYS A 106 -15.95 10.56 -5.73
C LYS A 106 -15.39 9.46 -4.84
N ILE A 107 -16.24 8.61 -4.27
CA ILE A 107 -15.82 7.46 -3.47
C ILE A 107 -14.99 6.49 -4.32
N SER A 108 -15.46 6.20 -5.53
CA SER A 108 -14.76 5.30 -6.46
C SER A 108 -13.40 5.87 -6.88
N SER A 109 -13.31 7.18 -7.09
CA SER A 109 -12.06 7.88 -7.42
C SER A 109 -11.09 7.88 -6.26
N SER A 110 -11.56 8.10 -5.03
CA SER A 110 -10.74 8.07 -3.81
C SER A 110 -10.14 6.68 -3.56
N LEU A 111 -10.93 5.62 -3.76
CA LEU A 111 -10.41 4.25 -3.69
C LEU A 111 -9.36 4.01 -4.78
N ALA A 112 -9.63 4.40 -6.02
CA ALA A 112 -8.68 4.22 -7.13
C ALA A 112 -7.36 4.97 -6.87
N GLU A 113 -7.42 6.18 -6.33
CA GLU A 113 -6.24 6.96 -5.96
C GLU A 113 -5.47 6.33 -4.79
N HIS A 114 -6.17 5.86 -3.76
CA HIS A 114 -5.56 5.17 -2.62
C HIS A 114 -4.82 3.89 -3.04
N LEU A 115 -5.43 3.07 -3.92
CA LEU A 115 -4.81 1.86 -4.46
C LEU A 115 -3.60 2.14 -5.36
N GLN A 116 -3.50 3.35 -5.94
CA GLN A 116 -2.37 3.74 -6.79
C GLN A 116 -1.18 4.29 -6.00
N ASN A 117 -1.40 4.82 -4.80
CA ASN A 117 -0.41 5.59 -4.05
C ASN A 117 0.29 4.81 -2.93
N THR A 118 0.35 3.48 -3.00
CA THR A 118 1.15 2.68 -2.07
C THR A 118 2.63 3.00 -2.28
N THR A 119 3.22 3.76 -1.35
CA THR A 119 4.63 4.14 -1.43
C THR A 119 5.49 2.92 -1.09
N PRO A 120 6.56 2.60 -1.87
CA PRO A 120 7.50 1.55 -1.51
C PRO A 120 8.05 1.79 -0.11
N SER A 121 8.11 0.74 0.71
CA SER A 121 8.55 0.87 2.11
C SER A 121 10.06 1.12 2.18
N LYS A 122 10.81 0.57 1.22
CA LYS A 122 12.25 0.73 1.13
C LYS A 122 12.71 1.25 -0.23
N GLU A 123 13.52 2.31 -0.18
CA GLU A 123 14.22 2.86 -1.34
C GLU A 123 15.72 2.92 -1.06
N PHE A 124 16.53 2.34 -1.95
CA PHE A 124 17.98 2.47 -1.90
C PHE A 124 18.42 3.79 -2.51
N THR A 125 19.54 4.28 -2.02
CA THR A 125 20.23 5.48 -2.49
C THR A 125 21.63 5.14 -3.01
N LEU A 126 22.33 6.12 -3.57
CA LEU A 126 23.74 5.95 -3.96
C LEU A 126 24.66 5.60 -2.77
N LEU A 127 24.25 5.91 -1.54
CA LEU A 127 25.02 5.56 -0.33
C LEU A 127 24.92 4.07 0.02
N ASP A 128 23.91 3.39 -0.50
CA ASP A 128 23.65 1.98 -0.20
C ASP A 128 24.34 1.02 -1.19
N ILE A 129 25.01 1.56 -2.22
CA ILE A 129 25.69 0.80 -3.26
C ILE A 129 27.20 1.09 -3.28
N LYS A 130 27.98 0.14 -3.79
CA LYS A 130 29.43 0.28 -3.90
C LYS A 130 29.84 0.88 -5.24
N VAL A 131 29.95 2.20 -5.29
CA VAL A 131 30.42 2.89 -6.51
C VAL A 131 31.95 2.89 -6.59
N THR A 132 32.50 2.62 -7.77
CA THR A 132 33.94 2.68 -8.06
C THR A 132 34.25 3.71 -9.14
N ASN A 133 35.44 4.31 -9.07
CA ASN A 133 35.93 5.23 -10.10
C ASN A 133 36.64 4.53 -11.26
N ASP A 134 36.73 3.19 -11.25
CA ASP A 134 37.35 2.41 -12.31
C ASP A 134 36.36 2.24 -13.47
N GLU A 135 36.59 3.02 -14.53
CA GLU A 135 35.81 3.03 -15.76
C GLU A 135 36.43 2.17 -16.88
N SER A 136 37.41 1.34 -16.56
CA SER A 136 38.08 0.50 -17.55
C SER A 136 37.13 -0.54 -18.16
N PHE A 137 37.43 -0.95 -19.39
CA PHE A 137 36.72 -2.06 -20.05
C PHE A 137 36.70 -3.32 -19.17
N GLN A 138 37.80 -3.61 -18.48
CA GLN A 138 37.89 -4.77 -17.59
C GLN A 138 36.97 -4.62 -16.37
N ALA A 139 36.85 -3.43 -15.78
CA ALA A 139 35.91 -3.18 -14.68
C ALA A 139 34.46 -3.36 -15.10
N VAL A 140 34.06 -2.83 -16.26
CA VAL A 140 32.71 -3.01 -16.82
C VAL A 140 32.44 -4.49 -17.13
N LYS A 141 33.42 -5.21 -17.67
CA LYS A 141 33.31 -6.65 -17.96
C LYS A 141 33.14 -7.47 -16.69
N ASN A 142 33.93 -7.19 -15.64
CA ASN A 142 33.81 -7.83 -14.34
C ASN A 142 32.45 -7.58 -13.70
N TYR A 143 31.97 -6.34 -13.74
CA TYR A 143 30.65 -5.95 -13.26
C TYR A 143 29.53 -6.74 -13.98
N ASN A 144 29.58 -6.82 -15.30
CA ASN A 144 28.60 -7.59 -16.08
C ASN A 144 28.61 -9.08 -15.73
N TYR A 145 29.80 -9.68 -15.53
CA TYR A 145 29.89 -11.07 -15.09
C TYR A 145 29.34 -11.28 -13.69
N ALA A 146 29.61 -10.37 -12.75
CA ALA A 146 29.03 -10.43 -11.41
C ALA A 146 27.48 -10.44 -11.46
N LEU A 147 26.87 -9.54 -12.24
CA LEU A 147 25.40 -9.51 -12.40
C LEU A 147 24.85 -10.82 -13.01
N ARG A 148 25.50 -11.35 -14.04
CA ARG A 148 25.09 -12.61 -14.67
C ARG A 148 25.21 -13.79 -13.70
N ASP A 149 26.29 -13.83 -12.92
CA ASP A 149 26.54 -14.91 -11.98
C ASP A 149 25.51 -14.88 -10.84
N ILE A 150 25.13 -13.68 -10.35
CA ILE A 150 24.02 -13.50 -9.40
C ILE A 150 22.71 -14.01 -10.00
N TYR A 151 22.36 -13.59 -11.22
CA TYR A 151 21.14 -14.02 -11.89
C TYR A 151 21.08 -15.55 -12.08
N THR A 152 22.21 -16.16 -12.48
CA THR A 152 22.32 -17.60 -12.69
C THR A 152 22.17 -18.38 -11.38
N LYS A 153 22.75 -17.86 -10.30
CA LYS A 153 22.70 -18.46 -8.96
C LYS A 153 21.28 -18.52 -8.38
N TYR A 154 20.43 -17.55 -8.71
CA TYR A 154 19.09 -17.40 -8.15
C TYR A 154 17.96 -17.55 -9.18
N GLN A 155 18.19 -18.29 -10.27
CA GLN A 155 17.19 -18.46 -11.33
C GLN A 155 15.81 -18.85 -10.76
N PRO A 156 14.71 -18.26 -11.28
CA PRO A 156 13.36 -18.66 -10.93
C PRO A 156 13.09 -20.09 -11.43
N ASN A 157 12.46 -20.89 -10.58
CA ASN A 157 12.05 -22.27 -10.91
C ASN A 157 10.54 -22.36 -11.16
N GLU A 158 9.84 -21.26 -10.91
CA GLU A 158 8.39 -21.15 -10.96
C GLU A 158 8.06 -19.73 -11.43
N SER A 159 6.99 -19.62 -12.22
CA SER A 159 6.53 -18.37 -12.81
C SER A 159 5.61 -17.65 -11.83
N ILE A 160 5.90 -16.38 -11.53
CA ILE A 160 5.01 -15.54 -10.72
C ILE A 160 3.64 -15.44 -11.40
N ALA A 161 3.59 -15.33 -12.73
CA ALA A 161 2.34 -15.25 -13.47
C ALA A 161 1.49 -16.51 -13.29
N ASP A 162 2.12 -17.68 -13.25
CA ASP A 162 1.41 -18.96 -13.07
C ASP A 162 0.85 -19.06 -11.66
N ILE A 163 1.60 -18.61 -10.64
CA ILE A 163 1.13 -18.54 -9.25
C ILE A 163 -0.05 -17.57 -9.13
N LEU A 164 0.03 -16.39 -9.75
CA LEU A 164 -1.06 -15.42 -9.72
C LEU A 164 -2.30 -15.92 -10.50
N GLN A 165 -2.09 -16.69 -11.57
CA GLN A 165 -3.16 -17.35 -12.30
C GLN A 165 -3.80 -18.48 -11.48
N GLU A 166 -3.03 -19.19 -10.65
CA GLU A 166 -3.55 -20.18 -9.71
C GLU A 166 -4.31 -19.54 -8.54
N PHE A 167 -3.86 -18.37 -8.08
CA PHE A 167 -4.53 -17.58 -7.05
C PHE A 167 -5.92 -17.09 -7.51
N ALA A 168 -6.04 -16.61 -8.74
CA ALA A 168 -7.28 -16.13 -9.32
C ALA A 168 -7.52 -16.79 -10.70
N PRO A 169 -7.92 -18.07 -10.75
CA PRO A 169 -8.13 -18.80 -12.01
C PRO A 169 -9.27 -18.23 -12.84
N ASP A 170 -10.28 -17.66 -12.19
CA ASP A 170 -11.43 -17.01 -12.81
C ASP A 170 -12.01 -15.93 -11.88
N GLN A 171 -13.07 -15.25 -12.32
CA GLN A 171 -13.68 -14.13 -11.59
C GLN A 171 -14.45 -14.52 -10.32
N ASN A 172 -14.77 -15.80 -10.15
CA ASN A 172 -15.62 -16.30 -9.06
C ASN A 172 -14.85 -17.17 -8.06
N THR A 173 -13.61 -17.55 -8.39
CA THR A 173 -12.80 -18.47 -7.60
C THR A 173 -11.51 -17.80 -7.18
N VAL A 174 -11.24 -17.81 -5.88
CA VAL A 174 -9.96 -17.36 -5.31
C VAL A 174 -9.35 -18.50 -4.51
N ASN A 175 -8.09 -18.81 -4.78
CA ASN A 175 -7.27 -19.77 -4.06
C ASN A 175 -6.14 -19.03 -3.33
N ALA A 176 -6.46 -18.44 -2.18
CA ALA A 176 -5.49 -17.66 -1.40
C ALA A 176 -4.26 -18.47 -0.97
N ASP A 177 -4.38 -19.79 -0.81
CA ASP A 177 -3.28 -20.68 -0.44
C ASP A 177 -2.17 -20.71 -1.52
N ALA A 178 -2.52 -20.44 -2.78
CA ALA A 178 -1.53 -20.32 -3.86
C ALA A 178 -0.49 -19.21 -3.60
N LEU A 179 -0.86 -18.16 -2.86
CA LEU A 179 0.04 -17.04 -2.57
C LEU A 179 1.22 -17.43 -1.67
N ALA A 180 1.13 -18.54 -0.93
CA ALA A 180 2.27 -19.08 -0.18
C ALA A 180 3.44 -19.49 -1.09
N LYS A 181 3.17 -19.81 -2.37
CA LYS A 181 4.21 -20.13 -3.37
C LYS A 181 5.08 -18.92 -3.74
N LEU A 182 4.65 -17.70 -3.41
CA LEU A 182 5.46 -16.50 -3.61
C LEU A 182 6.63 -16.40 -2.61
N ASP A 183 6.56 -17.05 -1.44
CA ASP A 183 7.62 -17.00 -0.42
C ASP A 183 9.02 -17.37 -0.93
N PRO A 184 9.23 -18.52 -1.58
CA PRO A 184 10.54 -18.85 -2.14
C PRO A 184 11.00 -17.88 -3.24
N ILE A 185 10.09 -17.17 -3.91
CA ILE A 185 10.44 -16.15 -4.92
C ILE A 185 10.88 -14.85 -4.24
N ILE A 186 10.13 -14.40 -3.23
CA ILE A 186 10.45 -13.23 -2.42
C ILE A 186 11.81 -13.41 -1.74
N GLU A 187 12.05 -14.56 -1.11
CA GLU A 187 13.33 -14.86 -0.43
C GLU A 187 14.53 -14.87 -1.39
N ARG A 188 14.35 -15.39 -2.60
CA ARG A 188 15.40 -15.32 -3.63
C ARG A 188 15.62 -13.88 -4.11
N SER A 189 14.56 -13.13 -4.34
CA SER A 189 14.64 -11.74 -4.79
C SER A 189 15.38 -10.88 -3.75
N ARG A 190 15.09 -11.06 -2.46
CA ARG A 190 15.84 -10.43 -1.35
C ARG A 190 17.34 -10.76 -1.40
N LYS A 191 17.70 -12.02 -1.66
CA LYS A 191 19.11 -12.42 -1.81
C LYS A 191 19.79 -11.77 -3.02
N ILE A 192 19.09 -11.69 -4.15
CA ILE A 192 19.57 -10.99 -5.36
C ILE A 192 19.83 -9.51 -5.04
N ILE A 193 18.87 -8.82 -4.40
CA ILE A 193 18.98 -7.40 -4.01
C ILE A 193 20.22 -7.18 -3.14
N ILE A 194 20.42 -8.03 -2.13
CA ILE A 194 21.59 -7.93 -1.23
C ILE A 194 22.91 -8.11 -1.99
N GLU A 195 22.98 -9.05 -2.94
CA GLU A 195 24.21 -9.27 -3.72
C GLU A 195 24.45 -8.18 -4.77
N ILE A 196 23.40 -7.69 -5.43
CA ILE A 196 23.46 -6.57 -6.36
C ILE A 196 23.97 -5.31 -5.64
N ALA A 197 23.38 -4.93 -4.50
CA ALA A 197 23.81 -3.75 -3.73
C ALA A 197 25.30 -3.80 -3.31
N LYS A 198 25.81 -5.01 -3.05
CA LYS A 198 27.22 -5.25 -2.67
C LYS A 198 28.17 -5.32 -3.87
N THR A 199 27.67 -5.38 -5.09
CA THR A 199 28.47 -5.52 -6.30
C THR A 199 29.10 -4.17 -6.64
N PRO A 200 30.44 -4.07 -6.73
CA PRO A 200 31.09 -2.83 -7.14
C PRO A 200 30.67 -2.42 -8.55
N VAL A 201 30.19 -1.19 -8.71
CA VAL A 201 29.68 -0.65 -9.98
C VAL A 201 30.49 0.57 -10.43
N PRO A 202 30.93 0.65 -11.70
CA PRO A 202 31.53 1.86 -12.24
C PRO A 202 30.61 3.09 -12.11
N GLN A 203 31.18 4.24 -11.77
CA GLN A 203 30.46 5.50 -11.54
C GLN A 203 29.46 5.82 -12.66
N SER A 204 29.82 5.58 -13.91
CA SER A 204 28.97 5.84 -15.08
C SER A 204 27.74 4.95 -15.19
N LEU A 205 27.72 3.81 -14.50
CA LEU A 205 26.61 2.86 -14.47
C LEU A 205 25.80 2.92 -13.16
N SER A 206 26.30 3.64 -12.15
CA SER A 206 25.73 3.69 -10.79
C SER A 206 24.23 4.04 -10.76
N SER A 207 23.81 5.05 -11.53
CA SER A 207 22.39 5.47 -11.55
C SER A 207 21.47 4.40 -12.15
N MET A 208 21.89 3.72 -13.22
CA MET A 208 21.09 2.64 -13.82
C MET A 208 21.10 1.38 -12.97
N HIS A 209 22.21 1.10 -12.29
CA HIS A 209 22.31 0.04 -11.29
C HIS A 209 21.37 0.28 -10.11
N LEU A 210 21.33 1.51 -9.58
CA LEU A 210 20.40 1.90 -8.54
C LEU A 210 18.95 1.76 -9.01
N GLY A 211 18.64 2.18 -10.23
CA GLY A 211 17.32 2.02 -10.84
C GLY A 211 16.89 0.55 -10.93
N LEU A 212 17.80 -0.36 -11.28
CA LEU A 212 17.53 -1.80 -11.26
C LEU A 212 17.26 -2.30 -9.84
N LEU A 213 18.09 -1.91 -8.88
CA LEU A 213 17.97 -2.32 -7.48
C LEU A 213 16.62 -1.90 -6.88
N ASN A 214 16.24 -0.63 -7.05
CA ASN A 214 14.97 -0.09 -6.54
C ASN A 214 13.76 -0.69 -7.26
N ALA A 215 13.87 -0.98 -8.56
CA ALA A 215 12.78 -1.64 -9.28
C ALA A 215 12.57 -3.11 -8.82
N LEU A 216 13.65 -3.80 -8.45
CA LEU A 216 13.59 -5.15 -7.93
C LEU A 216 13.05 -5.19 -6.49
N GLU A 217 13.48 -4.25 -5.63
CA GLU A 217 12.94 -4.08 -4.27
C GLU A 217 11.43 -3.80 -4.34
N ARG A 218 11.00 -2.83 -5.16
CA ARG A 218 9.58 -2.50 -5.31
C ARG A 218 8.75 -3.69 -5.78
N LEU A 219 9.24 -4.49 -6.73
CA LEU A 219 8.52 -5.72 -7.12
C LEU A 219 8.48 -6.74 -5.97
N THR A 220 9.56 -6.86 -5.19
CA THR A 220 9.64 -7.81 -4.07
C THR A 220 8.67 -7.44 -2.94
N GLU A 221 8.61 -6.16 -2.56
CA GLU A 221 7.62 -5.63 -1.61
C GLU A 221 6.20 -5.82 -2.14
N ASN A 222 5.98 -5.48 -3.42
CA ASN A 222 4.69 -5.68 -4.07
C ASN A 222 4.19 -7.13 -4.01
N LEU A 223 5.08 -8.12 -4.23
CA LEU A 223 4.70 -9.53 -4.05
C LEU A 223 4.37 -9.88 -2.59
N ASN A 224 5.06 -9.28 -1.62
CA ASN A 224 4.78 -9.46 -0.20
C ASN A 224 3.42 -8.86 0.18
N ASP A 225 3.06 -7.72 -0.40
CA ASP A 225 1.80 -7.04 -0.17
C ASP A 225 0.60 -7.80 -0.77
N ILE A 226 0.77 -8.42 -1.95
CA ILE A 226 -0.26 -9.31 -2.53
C ILE A 226 -0.64 -10.43 -1.54
N LYS A 227 0.34 -10.97 -0.79
CA LYS A 227 0.09 -12.03 0.20
C LYS A 227 -0.79 -11.58 1.37
N LEU A 228 -0.98 -10.28 1.56
CA LEU A 228 -1.85 -9.75 2.60
C LEU A 228 -3.34 -9.87 2.25
N TYR A 229 -3.72 -10.55 1.16
CA TYR A 229 -5.11 -10.68 0.72
C TYR A 229 -6.11 -11.05 1.84
N ASN A 230 -5.76 -12.00 2.71
CA ASN A 230 -6.62 -12.43 3.83
C ASN A 230 -6.46 -11.60 5.11
N VAL A 231 -5.53 -10.65 5.14
CA VAL A 231 -5.15 -9.86 6.34
C VAL A 231 -5.50 -8.39 6.16
N ASP A 232 -5.14 -7.82 5.01
CA ASP A 232 -5.34 -6.43 4.64
C ASP A 232 -5.65 -6.35 3.12
N ALA A 233 -6.94 -6.47 2.79
CA ALA A 233 -7.42 -6.58 1.42
C ALA A 233 -7.11 -5.32 0.59
N ILE A 234 -7.14 -4.12 1.18
CA ILE A 234 -6.83 -2.87 0.47
C ILE A 234 -5.36 -2.83 0.05
N VAL A 235 -4.44 -3.21 0.93
CA VAL A 235 -3.01 -3.34 0.57
C VAL A 235 -2.82 -4.36 -0.53
N ALA A 236 -3.43 -5.54 -0.39
CA ALA A 236 -3.31 -6.60 -1.39
C ALA A 236 -3.90 -6.21 -2.75
N LEU A 237 -5.07 -5.56 -2.77
CA LEU A 237 -5.68 -5.05 -4.00
C LEU A 237 -4.80 -3.99 -4.66
N GLY A 238 -4.28 -3.04 -3.89
CA GLY A 238 -3.34 -2.04 -4.39
C GLY A 238 -2.14 -2.72 -5.03
N ALA A 239 -1.55 -3.69 -4.34
CA ALA A 239 -0.43 -4.45 -4.84
C ALA A 239 -0.75 -5.26 -6.12
N ILE A 240 -1.92 -5.89 -6.21
CA ILE A 240 -2.37 -6.59 -7.42
C ILE A 240 -2.44 -5.61 -8.61
N THR A 241 -2.99 -4.40 -8.41
CA THR A 241 -3.04 -3.39 -9.49
C THR A 241 -1.66 -2.92 -9.92
N GLN A 242 -0.70 -2.83 -8.98
CA GLN A 242 0.66 -2.36 -9.23
C GLN A 242 1.61 -3.42 -9.79
N TYR A 243 1.23 -4.71 -9.79
CA TYR A 243 2.09 -5.79 -10.29
C TYR A 243 2.51 -5.59 -11.76
N GLY A 244 1.57 -5.28 -12.65
CA GLY A 244 1.84 -4.99 -14.05
C GLY A 244 2.81 -3.80 -14.24
N PRO A 245 2.50 -2.61 -13.70
CA PRO A 245 3.43 -1.48 -13.71
C PRO A 245 4.83 -1.79 -13.14
N ASN A 246 4.91 -2.51 -12.02
CA ASN A 246 6.17 -2.86 -11.37
C ASN A 246 7.03 -3.81 -12.21
N THR A 247 6.42 -4.81 -12.83
CA THR A 247 7.14 -5.72 -13.76
C THR A 247 7.65 -4.97 -15.00
N VAL A 248 6.87 -4.02 -15.55
CA VAL A 248 7.32 -3.16 -16.66
C VAL A 248 8.49 -2.26 -16.24
N ALA A 249 8.44 -1.69 -15.05
CA ALA A 249 9.49 -0.83 -14.54
C ALA A 249 10.79 -1.61 -14.30
N LEU A 250 10.73 -2.82 -13.72
CA LEU A 250 11.88 -3.70 -13.56
C LEU A 250 12.51 -4.08 -14.90
N ARG A 251 11.69 -4.49 -15.86
CA ARG A 251 12.15 -4.83 -17.22
C ARG A 251 12.84 -3.63 -17.89
N THR A 252 12.26 -2.44 -17.75
CA THR A 252 12.84 -1.20 -18.30
C THR A 252 14.19 -0.90 -17.66
N ALA A 253 14.29 -0.97 -16.33
CA ALA A 253 15.55 -0.73 -15.62
C ALA A 253 16.64 -1.73 -16.02
N ALA A 254 16.30 -3.02 -16.11
CA ALA A 254 17.22 -4.07 -16.56
C ALA A 254 17.71 -3.85 -18.01
N ASN A 255 16.82 -3.45 -18.91
CA ASN A 255 17.16 -3.15 -20.30
C ASN A 255 18.08 -1.92 -20.41
N ASN A 256 17.78 -0.85 -19.67
CA ASN A 256 18.61 0.37 -19.66
C ASN A 256 20.04 0.06 -19.21
N LEU A 257 20.19 -0.67 -18.09
CA LEU A 257 21.50 -1.07 -17.59
C LEU A 257 22.24 -1.96 -18.60
N THR A 258 21.55 -2.97 -19.15
CA THR A 258 22.13 -3.89 -20.14
C THR A 258 22.61 -3.15 -21.39
N ASN A 259 21.84 -2.18 -21.87
CA ASN A 259 22.21 -1.38 -23.04
C ASN A 259 23.41 -0.48 -22.75
N ALA A 260 23.48 0.14 -21.57
CA ALA A 260 24.63 0.94 -21.17
C ALA A 260 25.92 0.11 -21.05
N ILE A 261 25.83 -1.11 -20.51
CA ILE A 261 26.96 -2.06 -20.48
C ILE A 261 27.42 -2.39 -21.91
N LYS A 262 26.48 -2.68 -22.83
CA LYS A 262 26.82 -3.00 -24.23
C LYS A 262 27.50 -1.83 -24.94
N GLN A 263 27.04 -0.60 -24.74
CA GLN A 263 27.65 0.60 -25.30
C GLN A 263 29.10 0.76 -24.82
N LYS A 264 29.35 0.48 -23.53
CA LYS A 264 30.70 0.48 -22.95
C LYS A 264 31.62 -0.63 -23.49
N TRP A 265 31.09 -1.61 -24.22
CA TRP A 265 31.90 -2.64 -24.91
C TRP A 265 32.19 -2.31 -26.38
N GLN A 266 31.44 -1.37 -26.96
CA GLN A 266 31.58 -0.97 -28.37
C GLN A 266 32.50 0.24 -28.55
N ASN A 267 32.75 1.00 -27.47
CA ASN A 267 33.68 2.12 -27.39
C ASN A 267 35.00 1.68 -26.75
#